data_AF-A0A165BL05-F1
#
_entry.id   AF-A0A165BL05-F1
#
_cell.length_a   1.000
_cell.length_b   1.000
_cell.length_c   1.000
_cell.angle_alpha   90.00
_cell.angle_beta   90.00
_cell.angle_gamma   90.00
#
_symmetry.space_group_name_H-M   'P 1'
#
loop_
_entity.id
_entity.type
_entity.pdbx_description
1 polymer ?
#
loop_
_entity_poly.entity_id
_entity_poly.type
_entity_poly.pdbx_seq_one_letter_code
_entity_poly.pdbx_strand_id
1 'polypeptide(L)'
;MQIVEEAVRDHHTARALSQVCSWARQIALPRLYNTLFSITDTRDLTNFPSHLRPYVQNVWLDKSPPPTISDSIAARTSWLWSTVRNLCVPLQFLEACDACEHLPEKPAPFTVRTLTIFDAKFCSSGHRVGTLLSSVTHLRVAGNCSSWGYVTLIRQLTSLKYLMVPLDESNGTIQVISTSMLARRHPTLQKIALLMHNTGVGFTARKWCTTANIIMQLNDKLYLVPAVCTQDEERKEWESIADGEEFEDTAIWQKAKRMRAAILAGDEEEVARICGVSM
;
A
#
# COMPACT_ATOMS: atom_id res chain seq x y z
N MET A 1 30.94 11.35 -12.23
CA MET A 1 29.50 11.16 -11.93
C MET A 1 29.25 9.75 -11.45
N GLN A 2 29.62 8.74 -12.25
CA GLN A 2 29.51 7.31 -11.92
C GLN A 2 30.09 6.92 -10.55
N ILE A 3 31.27 7.44 -10.17
CA ILE A 3 31.88 7.19 -8.84
C ILE A 3 30.98 7.64 -7.69
N VAL A 4 30.31 8.79 -7.82
CA VAL A 4 29.41 9.32 -6.77
C VAL A 4 28.13 8.51 -6.73
N GLU A 5 27.58 8.12 -7.88
CA GLU A 5 26.39 7.26 -7.99
C GLU A 5 26.62 5.85 -7.42
N GLU A 6 27.82 5.30 -7.60
CA GLU A 6 28.24 4.02 -7.03
C GLU A 6 28.46 4.16 -5.51
N ALA A 7 29.09 5.25 -5.08
CA ALA A 7 29.40 5.51 -3.67
C ALA A 7 28.16 5.82 -2.82
N VAL A 8 27.09 6.39 -3.41
CA VAL A 8 25.83 6.63 -2.68
C VAL A 8 24.98 5.36 -2.46
N ARG A 9 25.42 4.20 -2.97
CA ARG A 9 24.82 2.91 -2.60
C ARG A 9 25.13 2.51 -1.16
N ASP A 10 26.25 2.97 -0.62
CA ASP A 10 26.59 2.81 0.80
C ASP A 10 26.09 4.03 1.61
N HIS A 11 25.31 3.77 2.65
CA HIS A 11 24.64 4.82 3.43
C HIS A 11 25.64 5.72 4.17
N HIS A 12 26.76 5.17 4.66
CA HIS A 12 27.79 5.93 5.35
C HIS A 12 28.54 6.87 4.39
N THR A 13 28.90 6.35 3.22
CA THR A 13 29.58 7.09 2.16
C THR A 13 28.67 8.16 1.56
N ALA A 14 27.39 7.87 1.33
CA ALA A 14 26.39 8.84 0.90
C ALA A 14 26.27 10.01 1.90
N ARG A 15 26.26 9.71 3.20
CA ARG A 15 26.22 10.73 4.26
C ARG A 15 27.45 11.63 4.24
N ALA A 16 28.64 11.04 4.13
CA ALA A 16 29.89 11.79 4.01
C ALA A 16 29.87 12.69 2.76
N LEU A 17 29.48 12.14 1.60
CA LEU A 17 29.39 12.89 0.34
C LEU A 17 28.40 14.06 0.41
N SER A 18 27.30 13.92 1.15
CA SER A 18 26.32 15.00 1.35
C SER A 18 26.87 16.22 2.10
N GLN A 19 28.01 16.07 2.79
CA GLN A 19 28.67 17.12 3.56
C GLN A 19 29.80 17.81 2.80
N VAL A 20 30.32 17.19 1.73
CA VAL A 20 31.52 17.65 1.01
C VAL A 20 31.24 18.80 0.05
N CYS A 21 30.23 18.67 -0.82
CA CYS A 21 29.90 19.74 -1.78
C CYS A 21 28.41 19.72 -2.19
N SER A 22 27.92 20.86 -2.68
CA SER A 22 26.51 21.05 -3.05
C SER A 22 26.03 20.09 -4.14
N TRP A 23 26.88 19.80 -5.13
CA TRP A 23 26.56 18.87 -6.21
C TRP A 23 26.44 17.42 -5.72
N ALA A 24 27.39 16.94 -4.91
CA ALA A 24 27.31 15.60 -4.33
C ALA A 24 26.11 15.47 -3.38
N ARG A 25 25.76 16.54 -2.66
CA ARG A 25 24.54 16.61 -1.83
C ARG A 25 23.27 16.43 -2.66
N GLN A 26 23.17 17.03 -3.85
CA GLN A 26 22.00 16.86 -4.72
C GLN A 26 21.80 15.42 -5.20
N ILE A 27 22.88 14.64 -5.30
CA ILE A 27 22.83 13.22 -5.69
C ILE A 27 22.57 12.32 -4.46
N ALA A 28 23.21 12.62 -3.33
CA ALA A 28 23.18 11.79 -2.13
C ALA A 28 21.87 11.92 -1.34
N LEU A 29 21.29 13.12 -1.20
CA LEU A 29 20.09 13.32 -0.40
C LEU A 29 18.86 12.55 -0.92
N PRO A 30 18.54 12.56 -2.23
CA PRO A 30 17.49 11.71 -2.76
C PRO A 30 17.70 10.23 -2.41
N ARG A 31 18.94 9.71 -2.48
CA ARG A 31 19.23 8.30 -2.17
C ARG A 31 19.10 7.98 -0.68
N LEU A 32 19.60 8.86 0.18
CA LEU A 32 19.58 8.69 1.64
C LEU A 32 18.19 8.77 2.24
N TYR A 33 17.37 9.67 1.70
CA TYR A 33 16.08 10.03 2.29
C TYR A 33 14.88 9.60 1.42
N ASN A 34 15.11 8.90 0.30
CA ASN A 34 14.03 8.38 -0.56
C ASN A 34 12.97 7.64 0.26
N THR A 35 13.44 6.81 1.19
CA THR A 35 12.61 5.96 2.01
C THR A 35 12.95 6.10 3.47
N LEU A 36 11.92 6.33 4.29
CA LEU A 36 12.03 6.29 5.74
C LEU A 36 11.47 4.96 6.24
N PHE A 37 12.38 4.05 6.58
CA PHE A 37 12.06 2.74 7.18
C PHE A 37 12.07 2.81 8.70
N SER A 38 11.29 1.94 9.34
CA SER A 38 11.31 1.70 10.80
C SER A 38 10.91 2.88 11.67
N ILE A 39 9.98 3.72 11.19
CA ILE A 39 9.38 4.75 12.03
C ILE A 39 8.38 4.03 12.95
N THR A 40 8.83 3.78 14.18
CA THR A 40 8.02 3.07 15.17
C THR A 40 6.89 3.97 15.67
N ASP A 41 7.10 5.29 15.69
CA ASP A 41 6.13 6.25 16.15
C ASP A 41 6.11 7.51 15.27
N THR A 42 4.91 7.92 14.86
CA THR A 42 4.67 9.18 14.13
C THR A 42 5.25 10.44 14.80
N ARG A 43 5.47 10.41 16.12
CA ARG A 43 6.17 11.48 16.86
C ARG A 43 7.58 11.75 16.32
N ASP A 44 8.27 10.73 15.82
CA ASP A 44 9.62 10.85 15.26
C ASP A 44 9.63 11.74 14.01
N LEU A 45 8.49 11.87 13.33
CA LEU A 45 8.34 12.72 12.14
C LEU A 45 7.93 14.16 12.43
N THR A 46 7.50 14.47 13.65
CA THR A 46 7.00 15.82 14.00
C THR A 46 8.09 16.89 13.87
N ASN A 47 9.35 16.52 14.13
CA ASN A 47 10.51 17.39 14.02
C ASN A 47 11.37 17.08 12.79
N PHE A 48 10.82 16.39 11.78
CA PHE A 48 11.58 16.05 10.59
C PHE A 48 12.01 17.32 9.84
N PRO A 49 13.31 17.49 9.52
CA PRO A 49 13.84 18.72 8.95
C PRO A 49 13.15 19.09 7.62
N SER A 50 12.62 20.32 7.54
CA SER A 50 11.82 20.77 6.39
C SER A 50 12.55 20.69 5.05
N HIS A 51 13.84 20.99 5.03
CA HIS A 51 14.68 20.94 3.84
C HIS A 51 14.95 19.51 3.33
N LEU A 52 14.66 18.47 4.14
CA LEU A 52 14.80 17.07 3.72
C LEU A 52 13.49 16.47 3.21
N ARG A 53 12.33 17.03 3.57
CA ARG A 53 11.00 16.53 3.19
C ARG A 53 10.82 16.30 1.68
N PRO A 54 11.31 17.18 0.79
CA PRO A 54 11.14 16.97 -0.66
C PRO A 54 11.80 15.70 -1.20
N TYR A 55 12.78 15.13 -0.49
CA TYR A 55 13.48 13.91 -0.91
C TYR A 55 12.76 12.64 -0.47
N VAL A 56 11.76 12.73 0.42
CA VAL A 56 11.05 11.57 0.97
C VAL A 56 9.92 11.15 0.05
N GLN A 57 10.04 9.97 -0.55
CA GLN A 57 9.05 9.40 -1.47
C GLN A 57 8.28 8.23 -0.87
N ASN A 58 8.86 7.56 0.12
CA ASN A 58 8.35 6.31 0.69
C ASN A 58 8.38 6.41 2.22
N VAL A 59 7.25 6.18 2.88
CA VAL A 59 7.17 6.16 4.35
C VAL A 59 6.37 4.96 4.83
N TRP A 60 6.92 4.24 5.81
CA TRP A 60 6.26 3.17 6.53
C TRP A 60 6.18 3.51 8.02
N LEU A 61 4.96 3.67 8.54
CA LEU A 61 4.69 3.95 9.95
C LEU A 61 4.14 2.69 10.61
N ASP A 62 4.82 2.15 11.62
CA ASP A 62 4.42 0.90 12.27
C ASP A 62 3.28 1.10 13.29
N LYS A 63 3.20 2.27 13.95
CA LYS A 63 2.20 2.54 14.99
C LYS A 63 1.64 3.97 14.92
N SER A 64 0.36 4.08 15.26
CA SER A 64 -0.31 5.35 15.47
C SER A 64 -0.03 5.89 16.88
N PRO A 65 0.01 7.22 17.06
CA PRO A 65 0.11 7.80 18.38
C PRO A 65 -1.19 7.55 19.18
N PRO A 66 -1.16 7.63 20.52
CA PRO A 66 -2.37 7.56 21.33
C PRO A 66 -3.39 8.63 20.91
N PRO A 67 -4.71 8.35 20.99
CA PRO A 67 -5.77 9.27 20.57
C PRO A 67 -5.71 10.65 21.25
N THR A 68 -5.13 10.73 22.45
CA THR A 68 -5.03 11.96 23.23
C THR A 68 -4.06 13.01 22.67
N ILE A 69 -3.17 12.63 21.74
CA ILE A 69 -2.15 13.52 21.14
C ILE A 69 -2.23 13.47 19.60
N SER A 70 -3.23 12.77 19.05
CA SER A 70 -3.29 12.41 17.63
C SER A 70 -3.37 13.62 16.72
N ASP A 71 -4.14 14.65 17.09
CA ASP A 71 -4.46 15.76 16.18
C ASP A 71 -3.26 16.71 15.99
N SER A 72 -2.52 16.97 17.07
CA SER A 72 -1.27 17.76 17.02
C SER A 72 -0.19 17.06 16.21
N ILE A 73 -0.10 15.73 16.35
CA ILE A 73 0.87 14.92 15.60
C ILE A 73 0.47 14.83 14.13
N ALA A 74 -0.82 14.61 13.84
CA ALA A 74 -1.36 14.60 12.48
C ALA A 74 -1.14 15.95 11.76
N ALA A 75 -1.42 17.08 12.43
CA ALA A 75 -1.13 18.40 11.90
C ALA A 75 0.34 18.56 11.49
N ARG A 76 1.26 18.17 12.39
CA ARG A 76 2.71 18.30 12.19
C ARG A 76 3.29 17.32 11.17
N THR A 77 2.60 16.22 10.90
CA THR A 77 2.99 15.20 9.94
C THR A 77 2.21 15.28 8.62
N SER A 78 1.32 16.25 8.48
CA SER A 78 0.50 16.48 7.29
C SER A 78 1.30 16.65 5.99
N TRP A 79 2.56 17.08 6.08
CA TRP A 79 3.49 17.20 4.95
C TRP A 79 3.70 15.87 4.21
N LEU A 80 3.50 14.72 4.88
CA LEU A 80 3.59 13.41 4.25
C LEU A 80 2.63 13.31 3.05
N TRP A 81 1.42 13.86 3.17
CA TRP A 81 0.40 13.77 2.13
C TRP A 81 0.77 14.56 0.86
N SER A 82 1.64 15.55 0.97
CA SER A 82 2.04 16.43 -0.14
C SER A 82 3.45 16.19 -0.69
N THR A 83 4.25 15.33 -0.05
CA THR A 83 5.60 15.00 -0.55
C THR A 83 5.78 13.52 -0.87
N VAL A 84 5.13 12.64 -0.11
CA VAL A 84 5.34 11.20 -0.22
C VAL A 84 4.50 10.66 -1.37
N ARG A 85 5.06 9.72 -2.13
CA ARG A 85 4.37 9.00 -3.21
C ARG A 85 3.74 7.70 -2.71
N ASN A 86 4.45 6.96 -1.85
CA ASN A 86 4.00 5.70 -1.27
C ASN A 86 3.97 5.82 0.26
N LEU A 87 2.77 5.70 0.84
CA LEU A 87 2.55 5.86 2.27
C LEU A 87 1.94 4.58 2.85
N CYS A 88 2.56 4.00 3.87
CA CYS A 88 2.02 2.90 4.66
C CYS A 88 1.76 3.37 6.09
N VAL A 89 0.52 3.27 6.55
CA VAL A 89 0.07 3.78 7.86
C VAL A 89 -1.00 2.88 8.49
N PRO A 90 -1.14 2.85 9.82
CA PRO A 90 -2.31 2.27 10.45
C PRO A 90 -3.55 3.10 10.15
N LEU A 91 -4.74 2.47 10.09
CA LEU A 91 -5.99 3.18 9.78
C LEU A 91 -6.27 4.35 10.75
N GLN A 92 -5.94 4.20 12.02
CA GLN A 92 -6.19 5.21 13.06
C GLN A 92 -5.42 6.52 12.80
N PHE A 93 -4.28 6.46 12.10
CA PHE A 93 -3.52 7.66 11.73
C PHE A 93 -4.26 8.49 10.68
N LEU A 94 -4.91 7.83 9.73
CA LEU A 94 -5.69 8.47 8.68
C LEU A 94 -6.90 9.20 9.26
N GLU A 95 -7.55 8.61 10.28
CA GLU A 95 -8.66 9.22 11.02
C GLU A 95 -8.22 10.45 11.83
N ALA A 96 -7.07 10.37 12.49
CA ALA A 96 -6.48 11.51 13.20
C ALA A 96 -6.15 12.68 12.27
N CYS A 97 -5.75 12.39 11.02
CA CYS A 97 -5.54 13.42 10.02
C CYS A 97 -6.84 14.09 9.58
N ASP A 98 -7.94 13.36 9.53
CA ASP A 98 -9.25 13.91 9.15
C ASP A 98 -9.86 14.81 10.23
N ALA A 99 -9.67 14.46 11.50
CA ALA A 99 -10.11 15.27 12.64
C ALA A 99 -9.35 16.61 12.77
N CYS A 100 -8.24 16.76 12.05
CA CYS A 100 -7.41 17.96 12.13
C CYS A 100 -8.00 19.10 11.28
N GLU A 101 -8.77 19.99 11.93
CA GLU A 101 -9.31 21.23 11.34
C GLU A 101 -8.23 22.19 10.80
N HIS A 102 -6.96 21.96 11.14
CA HIS A 102 -5.82 22.82 10.79
C HIS A 102 -4.91 22.22 9.71
N LEU A 103 -5.40 21.28 8.91
CA LEU A 103 -4.70 20.93 7.68
C LEU A 103 -4.55 22.19 6.82
N PRO A 104 -3.34 22.48 6.30
CA PRO A 104 -3.11 23.70 5.54
C PRO A 104 -4.10 23.78 4.38
N GLU A 105 -4.80 24.91 4.27
CA GLU A 105 -5.88 25.19 3.30
C GLU A 105 -5.46 25.15 1.79
N LYS A 106 -4.25 24.61 1.47
CA LYS A 106 -3.53 24.45 0.16
C LYS A 106 -2.54 25.59 -0.22
N PRO A 107 -1.52 25.37 -1.12
CA PRO A 107 -1.46 24.39 -2.23
C PRO A 107 -0.08 23.73 -2.48
N ALA A 108 0.11 22.52 -1.96
CA ALA A 108 0.81 21.51 -2.73
C ALA A 108 -0.23 20.44 -3.09
N PRO A 109 -0.31 19.97 -4.35
CA PRO A 109 -1.20 18.85 -4.66
C PRO A 109 -0.82 17.67 -3.77
N PHE A 110 -1.82 16.96 -3.24
CA PHE A 110 -1.53 15.69 -2.57
C PHE A 110 -0.82 14.78 -3.57
N THR A 111 0.30 14.20 -3.16
CA THR A 111 1.17 13.41 -4.03
C THR A 111 1.07 11.92 -3.74
N VAL A 112 0.44 11.53 -2.64
CA VAL A 112 0.29 10.13 -2.25
C VAL A 112 -0.50 9.42 -3.32
N ARG A 113 0.20 8.56 -4.06
CA ARG A 113 -0.34 7.76 -5.16
C ARG A 113 -0.72 6.37 -4.67
N THR A 114 0.09 5.83 -3.77
CA THR A 114 -0.07 4.49 -3.18
C THR A 114 -0.26 4.62 -1.69
N LEU A 115 -1.35 4.06 -1.19
CA LEU A 115 -1.67 3.99 0.24
C LEU A 115 -1.74 2.51 0.65
N THR A 116 -0.99 2.13 1.68
CA THR A 116 -1.16 0.85 2.37
C THR A 116 -1.73 1.14 3.75
N ILE A 117 -2.81 0.47 4.11
CA ILE A 117 -3.42 0.55 5.44
C ILE A 117 -3.37 -0.80 6.13
N PHE A 118 -3.05 -0.81 7.42
CA PHE A 118 -3.12 -2.01 8.26
C PHE A 118 -3.83 -1.72 9.59
N ASP A 119 -4.10 -2.76 10.37
CA ASP A 119 -4.78 -2.69 11.67
C ASP A 119 -6.15 -1.98 11.63
N ALA A 120 -6.94 -2.19 10.56
CA ALA A 120 -8.31 -1.69 10.46
C ALA A 120 -9.27 -2.49 11.36
N LYS A 121 -9.13 -2.32 12.68
CA LYS A 121 -10.24 -2.60 13.60
C LYS A 121 -11.35 -1.59 13.33
N PHE A 122 -12.60 -2.08 13.33
CA PHE A 122 -13.80 -1.33 12.94
C PHE A 122 -13.78 0.09 13.50
N CYS A 123 -13.90 1.09 12.61
CA CYS A 123 -14.13 2.46 13.01
C CYS A 123 -15.56 2.87 12.69
N SER A 124 -16.17 3.55 13.66
CA SER A 124 -17.60 3.84 13.75
C SER A 124 -17.98 5.21 13.17
N SER A 125 -17.03 5.95 12.60
CA SER A 125 -17.24 7.36 12.32
C SER A 125 -17.32 7.65 10.81
N GLY A 126 -18.45 8.21 10.39
CA GLY A 126 -18.73 8.63 9.02
C GLY A 126 -17.99 9.89 8.58
N HIS A 127 -16.72 10.03 8.98
CA HIS A 127 -15.91 11.20 8.68
C HIS A 127 -15.36 11.18 7.24
N ARG A 128 -15.08 12.38 6.70
CA ARG A 128 -14.88 12.65 5.27
C ARG A 128 -13.42 13.02 4.99
N VAL A 129 -12.55 12.02 4.95
CA VAL A 129 -11.11 12.13 4.59
C VAL A 129 -10.87 12.47 3.10
N GLY A 130 -11.90 12.95 2.40
CA GLY A 130 -11.97 12.94 0.94
C GLY A 130 -10.93 13.80 0.24
N THR A 131 -10.38 14.85 0.87
CA THR A 131 -9.40 15.73 0.24
C THR A 131 -8.00 15.11 0.22
N LEU A 132 -7.51 14.59 1.35
CA LEU A 132 -6.20 13.94 1.47
C LEU A 132 -6.07 12.74 0.53
N LEU A 133 -7.16 12.02 0.35
CA LEU A 133 -7.23 10.78 -0.40
C LEU A 133 -7.46 10.97 -1.91
N SER A 134 -7.69 12.21 -2.36
CA SER A 134 -8.06 12.50 -3.75
C SER A 134 -7.00 12.12 -4.79
N SER A 135 -5.71 12.04 -4.41
CA SER A 135 -4.60 11.64 -5.30
C SER A 135 -4.32 10.14 -5.32
N VAL A 136 -4.90 9.39 -4.37
CA VAL A 136 -4.61 7.97 -4.19
C VAL A 136 -5.25 7.18 -5.32
N THR A 137 -4.41 6.49 -6.07
CA THR A 137 -4.80 5.65 -7.21
C THR A 137 -4.63 4.16 -6.90
N HIS A 138 -3.84 3.83 -5.88
CA HIS A 138 -3.56 2.46 -5.46
C HIS A 138 -3.79 2.34 -3.95
N LEU A 139 -4.66 1.41 -3.54
CA LEU A 139 -4.91 1.10 -2.13
C LEU A 139 -4.56 -0.36 -1.88
N ARG A 140 -3.74 -0.62 -0.87
CA ARG A 140 -3.54 -1.94 -0.27
C ARG A 140 -4.11 -1.95 1.13
N VAL A 141 -5.01 -2.89 1.40
CA VAL A 141 -5.45 -3.22 2.74
C VAL A 141 -4.62 -4.42 3.18
N ALA A 142 -3.96 -4.31 4.32
CA ALA A 142 -3.04 -5.28 4.89
C ALA A 142 -3.56 -5.81 6.24
N GLY A 143 -3.17 -7.04 6.60
CA GLY A 143 -3.58 -7.70 7.84
C GLY A 143 -5.04 -8.15 7.91
N ASN A 144 -5.48 -8.62 9.09
CA ASN A 144 -6.84 -9.12 9.36
C ASN A 144 -7.87 -7.97 9.51
N CYS A 145 -8.02 -7.18 8.45
CA CYS A 145 -9.00 -6.11 8.40
C CYS A 145 -10.40 -6.70 8.18
N SER A 146 -11.27 -6.58 9.19
CA SER A 146 -12.66 -7.04 9.07
C SER A 146 -13.39 -6.35 7.91
N SER A 147 -14.13 -7.14 7.15
CA SER A 147 -14.57 -6.95 5.76
C SER A 147 -15.35 -5.68 5.37
N TRP A 148 -15.62 -4.76 6.30
CA TRP A 148 -16.55 -3.65 6.05
C TRP A 148 -15.99 -2.25 6.31
N GLY A 149 -14.98 -2.10 7.19
CA GLY A 149 -14.45 -0.78 7.55
C GLY A 149 -13.81 -0.04 6.36
N TYR A 150 -13.16 -0.77 5.46
CA TYR A 150 -12.50 -0.18 4.28
C TYR A 150 -13.48 0.22 3.16
N VAL A 151 -14.72 -0.28 3.14
CA VAL A 151 -15.67 0.03 2.05
C VAL A 151 -16.03 1.50 2.05
N THR A 152 -16.25 2.08 3.25
CA THR A 152 -16.53 3.51 3.40
C THR A 152 -15.35 4.36 2.94
N LEU A 153 -14.12 3.96 3.31
CA LEU A 153 -12.88 4.61 2.86
C LEU A 153 -12.75 4.58 1.33
N ILE A 154 -12.99 3.43 0.70
CA ILE A 154 -12.87 3.28 -0.75
C ILE A 154 -13.83 4.20 -1.50
N ARG A 155 -15.04 4.43 -0.97
CA ARG A 155 -15.97 5.37 -1.60
C ARG A 155 -15.49 6.82 -1.62
N GLN A 156 -14.53 7.18 -0.75
CA GLN A 156 -13.93 8.52 -0.70
C GLN A 156 -12.72 8.67 -1.63
N LEU A 157 -12.15 7.56 -2.10
CA LEU A 157 -10.97 7.52 -2.96
C LEU A 157 -11.36 7.73 -4.43
N THR A 158 -11.72 8.96 -4.79
CA THR A 158 -12.27 9.31 -6.12
C THR A 158 -11.37 8.99 -7.31
N SER A 159 -10.05 8.88 -7.09
CA SER A 159 -9.06 8.54 -8.12
C SER A 159 -8.63 7.07 -8.10
N LEU A 160 -9.22 6.22 -7.26
CA LEU A 160 -8.78 4.83 -7.07
C LEU A 160 -8.90 4.02 -8.36
N LYS A 161 -7.79 3.41 -8.79
CA LYS A 161 -7.72 2.54 -9.97
C LYS A 161 -7.39 1.09 -9.61
N TYR A 162 -6.62 0.87 -8.54
CA TYR A 162 -6.16 -0.45 -8.13
C TYR A 162 -6.40 -0.66 -6.65
N LEU A 163 -6.96 -1.81 -6.31
CA LEU A 163 -7.25 -2.20 -4.93
C LEU A 163 -6.63 -3.56 -4.65
N MET A 164 -6.03 -3.73 -3.47
CA MET A 164 -5.60 -5.02 -2.94
C MET A 164 -6.27 -5.21 -1.59
N VAL A 165 -6.95 -6.32 -1.39
CA VAL A 165 -7.64 -6.64 -0.13
C VAL A 165 -7.35 -8.08 0.28
N PRO A 166 -7.15 -8.33 1.59
CA PRO A 166 -7.01 -9.69 2.11
C PRO A 166 -8.36 -10.41 1.94
N LEU A 167 -8.28 -11.65 1.48
CA LEU A 167 -9.40 -12.56 1.38
C LEU A 167 -9.34 -13.54 2.55
N ASP A 168 -10.23 -13.34 3.51
CA ASP A 168 -10.38 -14.22 4.67
C ASP A 168 -11.07 -15.53 4.25
N GLU A 169 -10.46 -16.67 4.58
CA GLU A 169 -11.02 -17.99 4.27
C GLU A 169 -12.39 -18.23 4.93
N SER A 170 -12.61 -17.65 6.12
CA SER A 170 -13.85 -17.85 6.88
C SER A 170 -15.06 -17.12 6.29
N ASN A 171 -14.83 -16.02 5.56
CA ASN A 171 -15.89 -15.16 5.02
C ASN A 171 -15.67 -14.78 3.54
N GLY A 172 -14.88 -15.58 2.82
CA GLY A 172 -14.40 -15.25 1.49
C GLY A 172 -15.51 -14.96 0.48
N THR A 173 -16.61 -15.72 0.53
CA THR A 173 -17.75 -15.52 -0.39
C THR A 173 -18.39 -14.14 -0.22
N ILE A 174 -18.68 -13.71 1.01
CA ILE A 174 -19.29 -12.40 1.28
C ILE A 174 -18.31 -11.29 0.88
N GLN A 175 -17.02 -11.45 1.18
CA GLN A 175 -16.00 -10.49 0.78
C GLN A 175 -15.89 -10.35 -0.75
N VAL A 176 -15.92 -11.46 -1.49
CA VAL A 176 -15.91 -11.46 -2.97
C VAL A 176 -17.14 -10.74 -3.51
N ILE A 177 -18.34 -11.03 -3.00
CA ILE A 177 -19.59 -10.39 -3.45
C ILE A 177 -19.54 -8.88 -3.17
N SER A 178 -19.18 -8.48 -1.96
CA SER A 178 -19.08 -7.07 -1.57
C SER A 178 -18.05 -6.32 -2.40
N THR A 179 -16.89 -6.93 -2.64
CA THR A 179 -15.82 -6.35 -3.46
C THR A 179 -16.23 -6.26 -4.94
N SER A 180 -16.97 -7.26 -5.46
CA SER A 180 -17.57 -7.20 -6.78
C SER A 180 -18.57 -6.04 -6.93
N MET A 181 -19.43 -5.85 -5.93
CA MET A 181 -20.38 -4.73 -5.91
C MET A 181 -19.68 -3.38 -5.84
N LEU A 182 -18.59 -3.30 -5.06
CA LEU A 182 -17.74 -2.11 -5.01
C LEU A 182 -17.10 -1.81 -6.37
N ALA A 183 -16.56 -2.84 -7.04
CA ALA A 183 -15.95 -2.73 -8.37
C ALA A 183 -16.91 -2.22 -9.45
N ARG A 184 -18.19 -2.56 -9.35
CA ARG A 184 -19.25 -2.09 -10.24
C ARG A 184 -19.65 -0.65 -9.96
N ARG A 185 -19.62 -0.23 -8.70
CA ARG A 185 -20.07 1.10 -8.26
C ARG A 185 -18.98 2.16 -8.28
N HIS A 186 -17.70 1.76 -8.24
CA HIS A 186 -16.56 2.68 -8.24
C HIS A 186 -16.11 2.99 -9.68
N PRO A 187 -16.32 4.22 -10.19
CA PRO A 187 -16.23 4.52 -11.63
C PRO A 187 -14.81 4.39 -12.19
N THR A 188 -13.79 4.70 -11.39
CA THR A 188 -12.39 4.70 -11.82
C THR A 188 -11.66 3.38 -11.55
N LEU A 189 -12.29 2.46 -10.81
CA LEU A 189 -11.62 1.24 -10.35
C LEU A 189 -11.44 0.28 -11.53
N GLN A 190 -10.21 -0.15 -11.78
CA GLN A 190 -9.83 -0.96 -12.95
C GLN A 190 -9.51 -2.41 -12.58
N LYS A 191 -8.75 -2.63 -11.50
CA LYS A 191 -8.31 -3.97 -11.08
C LYS A 191 -8.38 -4.10 -9.56
N ILE A 192 -8.77 -5.27 -9.08
CA ILE A 192 -8.81 -5.60 -7.66
C ILE A 192 -8.14 -6.96 -7.45
N ALA A 193 -7.11 -7.00 -6.61
CA ALA A 193 -6.46 -8.23 -6.18
C ALA A 193 -7.06 -8.66 -4.83
N LEU A 194 -7.62 -9.87 -4.82
CA LEU A 194 -8.03 -10.59 -3.63
C LEU A 194 -6.83 -11.44 -3.19
N LEU A 195 -6.23 -11.05 -2.08
CA LEU A 195 -5.01 -11.61 -1.53
C LEU A 195 -5.37 -12.79 -0.62
N MET A 196 -5.13 -14.02 -1.07
CA MET A 196 -5.45 -15.22 -0.30
C MET A 196 -4.16 -15.88 0.20
N HIS A 197 -4.17 -16.35 1.44
CA HIS A 197 -3.01 -16.98 2.06
C HIS A 197 -2.79 -18.40 1.50
N ASN A 198 -1.52 -18.80 1.39
CA ASN A 198 -1.15 -20.12 0.83
C ASN A 198 -1.18 -21.26 1.86
N THR A 199 -1.45 -20.98 3.13
CA THR A 199 -1.04 -21.85 4.24
C THR A 199 -2.10 -22.82 4.75
N GLY A 200 -3.25 -22.92 4.08
CA GLY A 200 -4.27 -23.91 4.44
C GLY A 200 -3.85 -25.33 4.04
N VAL A 201 -3.69 -26.24 5.00
CA VAL A 201 -3.60 -27.68 4.73
C VAL A 201 -4.80 -28.10 3.88
N GLY A 202 -4.55 -28.57 2.66
CA GLY A 202 -5.59 -29.01 1.73
C GLY A 202 -6.01 -28.00 0.66
N PHE A 203 -5.28 -26.90 0.46
CA PHE A 203 -5.43 -26.06 -0.73
C PHE A 203 -4.67 -26.66 -1.93
N THR A 204 -5.40 -27.28 -2.86
CA THR A 204 -4.85 -27.85 -4.10
C THR A 204 -4.93 -26.84 -5.25
N ALA A 205 -4.15 -27.06 -6.32
CA ALA A 205 -4.26 -26.27 -7.55
C ALA A 205 -5.71 -26.20 -8.07
N ARG A 206 -6.43 -27.34 -8.01
CA ARG A 206 -7.85 -27.41 -8.38
C ARG A 206 -8.75 -26.49 -7.55
N LYS A 207 -8.51 -26.35 -6.24
CA LYS A 207 -9.27 -25.41 -5.39
C LYS A 207 -8.97 -23.97 -5.79
N TRP A 208 -7.71 -23.62 -6.04
CA TRP A 208 -7.33 -22.31 -6.57
C TRP A 208 -8.02 -22.00 -7.90
N CYS A 209 -7.98 -22.93 -8.86
CA CYS A 209 -8.67 -22.79 -10.15
C CYS A 209 -10.18 -22.59 -9.97
N THR A 210 -10.82 -23.39 -9.10
CA THR A 210 -12.25 -23.30 -8.84
C THR A 210 -12.63 -21.94 -8.25
N THR A 211 -11.92 -21.50 -7.20
CA THR A 211 -12.16 -20.22 -6.54
C THR A 211 -11.93 -19.05 -7.49
N ALA A 212 -10.84 -19.07 -8.26
CA ALA A 212 -10.52 -18.01 -9.20
C ALA A 212 -11.55 -17.94 -10.35
N ASN A 213 -12.01 -19.08 -10.87
CA ASN A 213 -13.06 -19.12 -11.90
C ASN A 213 -14.36 -18.48 -11.40
N ILE A 214 -14.78 -18.78 -10.17
CA ILE A 214 -15.96 -18.14 -9.55
C ILE A 214 -15.76 -16.62 -9.46
N ILE A 215 -14.61 -16.18 -8.98
CA ILE A 215 -14.28 -14.75 -8.86
C ILE A 215 -14.33 -14.03 -10.23
N MET A 216 -13.71 -14.64 -11.24
CA MET A 216 -13.67 -14.10 -12.60
C MET A 216 -15.05 -14.01 -13.25
N GLN A 217 -15.94 -14.97 -12.98
CA GLN A 217 -17.32 -14.95 -13.48
C GLN A 217 -18.16 -13.85 -12.82
N LEU A 218 -17.86 -13.48 -11.58
CA LEU A 218 -18.60 -12.44 -10.86
C LEU A 218 -18.26 -11.03 -11.36
N ASN A 219 -16.98 -10.78 -11.67
CA ASN A 219 -16.51 -9.49 -12.16
C ASN A 219 -15.11 -9.62 -12.80
N ASP A 220 -14.96 -9.06 -13.99
CA ASP A 220 -13.74 -9.10 -14.79
C ASP A 220 -12.57 -8.31 -14.18
N LYS A 221 -12.86 -7.37 -13.28
CA LYS A 221 -11.85 -6.58 -12.55
C LYS A 221 -11.25 -7.33 -11.35
N LEU A 222 -11.83 -8.45 -10.93
CA LEU A 222 -11.33 -9.21 -9.78
C LEU A 222 -10.24 -10.21 -10.20
N TYR A 223 -9.19 -10.28 -9.40
CA TYR A 223 -8.06 -11.19 -9.56
C TYR A 223 -7.82 -11.91 -8.23
N LEU A 224 -7.58 -13.21 -8.27
CA LEU A 224 -7.15 -13.96 -7.10
C LEU A 224 -5.63 -14.06 -7.11
N VAL A 225 -4.97 -13.72 -6.00
CA VAL A 225 -3.50 -13.69 -5.92
C VAL A 225 -3.04 -14.34 -4.62
N PRO A 226 -2.04 -15.24 -4.68
CA PRO A 226 -1.42 -15.78 -3.48
C PRO A 226 -0.54 -14.72 -2.80
N ALA A 227 -0.80 -14.50 -1.50
CA ALA A 227 -0.20 -13.45 -0.71
C ALA A 227 0.70 -13.98 0.42
N VAL A 228 1.59 -13.10 0.89
CA VAL A 228 2.46 -13.30 2.04
C VAL A 228 1.67 -13.24 3.36
N CYS A 229 2.18 -13.90 4.39
CA CYS A 229 1.41 -14.27 5.59
C CYS A 229 1.68 -13.36 6.80
N THR A 230 2.70 -12.50 6.74
CA THR A 230 3.11 -11.65 7.87
C THR A 230 3.32 -10.19 7.46
N GLN A 231 3.06 -9.27 8.39
CA GLN A 231 3.31 -7.83 8.19
C GLN A 231 4.76 -7.53 7.78
N ASP A 232 5.73 -8.29 8.29
CA ASP A 232 7.14 -8.16 7.92
C ASP A 232 7.41 -8.56 6.47
N GLU A 233 6.74 -9.60 5.96
CA GLU A 233 6.83 -9.99 4.56
C GLU A 233 6.13 -8.97 3.65
N GLU A 234 4.97 -8.45 4.07
CA GLU A 234 4.29 -7.37 3.36
C GLU A 234 5.14 -6.10 3.30
N ARG A 235 5.83 -5.80 4.41
CA ARG A 235 6.81 -4.72 4.47
C ARG A 235 7.91 -4.96 3.46
N LYS A 236 8.61 -6.09 3.50
CA LYS A 236 9.69 -6.41 2.53
C LYS A 236 9.25 -6.31 1.07
N GLU A 237 8.04 -6.80 0.75
CA GLU A 237 7.44 -6.67 -0.58
C GLU A 237 7.17 -5.21 -0.95
N TRP A 238 6.76 -4.38 0.02
CA TRP A 238 6.59 -2.95 -0.18
C TRP A 238 7.93 -2.21 -0.35
N GLU A 239 8.96 -2.58 0.43
CA GLU A 239 10.30 -1.98 0.35
C GLU A 239 10.92 -2.24 -1.04
N SER A 240 10.64 -3.39 -1.68
CA SER A 240 11.13 -3.65 -3.04
C SER A 240 10.45 -2.82 -4.13
N ILE A 241 9.21 -2.35 -3.89
CA ILE A 241 8.43 -1.54 -4.85
C ILE A 241 8.85 -0.06 -4.78
N ALA A 242 9.35 0.38 -3.63
CA ALA A 242 9.81 1.74 -3.35
C ALA A 242 10.98 2.22 -4.25
N ASP A 243 11.66 1.29 -4.93
CA ASP A 243 12.82 1.53 -5.81
C ASP A 243 12.47 1.96 -7.25
N GLY A 244 11.21 2.31 -7.51
CA GLY A 244 10.81 3.04 -8.72
C GLY A 244 10.03 2.25 -9.77
N GLU A 245 9.56 1.04 -9.43
CA GLU A 245 8.68 0.28 -10.32
C GLU A 245 7.32 0.97 -10.48
N GLU A 246 6.76 0.90 -11.70
CA GLU A 246 5.36 1.27 -11.88
C GLU A 246 4.47 0.27 -11.15
N PHE A 247 3.41 0.75 -10.49
CA PHE A 247 2.58 -0.12 -9.66
C PHE A 247 1.97 -1.28 -10.46
N GLU A 248 1.67 -1.09 -11.75
CA GLU A 248 1.19 -2.15 -12.66
C GLU A 248 2.20 -3.26 -12.94
N ASP A 249 3.48 -2.95 -12.75
CA ASP A 249 4.61 -3.86 -12.94
C ASP A 249 5.07 -4.50 -11.63
N THR A 250 4.43 -4.16 -10.51
CA THR A 250 4.72 -4.80 -9.23
C THR A 250 4.54 -6.30 -9.33
N ALA A 251 5.36 -7.01 -8.56
CA ALA A 251 5.34 -8.47 -8.48
C ALA A 251 3.93 -9.03 -8.26
N ILE A 252 3.06 -8.34 -7.50
CA ILE A 252 1.67 -8.75 -7.23
C ILE A 252 0.83 -8.75 -8.51
N TRP A 253 0.85 -7.68 -9.32
CA TRP A 253 0.03 -7.64 -10.54
C TRP A 253 0.58 -8.53 -11.65
N GLN A 254 1.89 -8.68 -11.74
CA GLN A 254 2.50 -9.65 -12.64
C GLN A 254 2.10 -11.08 -12.25
N LYS A 255 2.11 -11.39 -10.94
CA LYS A 255 1.60 -12.65 -10.40
C LYS A 255 0.10 -12.83 -10.67
N ALA A 256 -0.72 -11.79 -10.50
CA ALA A 256 -2.15 -11.82 -10.80
C ALA A 256 -2.45 -12.10 -12.29
N LYS A 257 -1.70 -11.45 -13.19
CA LYS A 257 -1.81 -11.64 -14.65
C LYS A 257 -1.44 -13.08 -15.03
N ARG A 258 -0.31 -13.59 -14.53
CA ARG A 258 0.14 -14.97 -14.76
C ARG A 258 -0.84 -15.99 -14.24
N MET A 259 -1.34 -15.81 -13.01
CA MET A 259 -2.33 -16.68 -12.40
C MET A 259 -3.60 -16.76 -13.25
N ARG A 260 -4.15 -15.61 -13.67
CA ARG A 260 -5.33 -15.55 -14.52
C ARG A 260 -5.11 -16.22 -15.88
N ALA A 261 -3.95 -16.00 -16.50
CA ALA A 261 -3.61 -16.64 -17.77
C ALA A 261 -3.53 -18.17 -17.65
N ALA A 262 -2.89 -18.67 -16.58
CA ALA A 262 -2.79 -20.10 -16.30
C ALA A 262 -4.18 -20.75 -16.12
N ILE A 263 -5.06 -20.10 -15.35
CA ILE A 263 -6.44 -20.58 -15.14
C ILE A 263 -7.22 -20.63 -16.45
N LEU A 264 -7.13 -19.59 -17.28
CA LEU A 264 -7.80 -19.55 -18.58
C LEU A 264 -7.26 -20.61 -19.55
N ALA A 265 -5.99 -20.96 -19.43
CA ALA A 265 -5.36 -22.03 -20.21
C ALA A 265 -5.62 -23.44 -19.65
N GLY A 266 -6.18 -23.57 -18.44
CA GLY A 266 -6.31 -24.84 -17.74
C GLY A 266 -4.97 -25.42 -17.26
N ASP A 267 -3.95 -24.58 -17.09
CA ASP A 267 -2.60 -24.96 -16.66
C ASP A 267 -2.52 -25.06 -15.13
N GLU A 268 -2.92 -26.22 -14.58
CA GLU A 268 -2.88 -26.47 -13.14
C GLU A 268 -1.45 -26.53 -12.57
N GLU A 269 -0.45 -26.89 -13.38
CA GLU A 269 0.97 -26.92 -12.97
C GLU A 269 1.50 -25.51 -12.71
N GLU A 270 1.19 -24.57 -13.60
CA GLU A 270 1.58 -23.18 -13.40
C GLU A 270 0.85 -22.56 -12.20
N VAL A 271 -0.42 -22.90 -12.00
CA VAL A 271 -1.17 -22.49 -10.80
C VAL A 271 -0.50 -23.04 -9.54
N ALA A 272 -0.13 -24.33 -9.52
CA ALA A 272 0.57 -24.94 -8.40
C ALA A 272 1.90 -24.23 -8.10
N ARG A 273 2.68 -23.91 -9.14
CA ARG A 273 3.95 -23.20 -9.03
C ARG A 273 3.80 -21.78 -8.50
N ILE A 274 2.81 -21.02 -8.97
CA ILE A 274 2.54 -19.65 -8.52
C ILE A 274 2.08 -19.63 -7.05
N CYS A 275 1.24 -20.59 -6.67
CA CYS A 275 0.69 -20.71 -5.33
C CYS A 275 1.63 -21.42 -4.34
N GLY A 276 2.72 -22.03 -4.81
CA GLY A 276 3.65 -22.78 -3.96
C GLY A 276 3.00 -24.01 -3.31
N VAL A 277 2.03 -24.63 -4.00
CA VAL A 277 1.32 -25.83 -3.51
C VAL A 277 1.77 -27.07 -4.30
N SER A 278 1.79 -28.23 -3.65
CA SER A 278 2.02 -29.52 -4.31
C SER A 278 0.79 -29.93 -5.13
N MET A 279 1.03 -30.58 -6.28
CA MET A 279 -0.02 -31.19 -7.11
C MET A 279 -0.80 -32.27 -6.36
#